data_AF-A0A0R3WPN5-F1
#
_entry.id   AF-A0A0R3WPN5-F1
#
_cell.length_a   1.000
_cell.length_b   1.000
_cell.length_c   1.000
_cell.angle_alpha   90.00
_cell.angle_beta   90.00
_cell.angle_gamma   90.00
#
_symmetry.space_group_name_H-M   'P 1'
#
loop_
_entity.id
_entity.type
_entity.pdbx_description
1 polymer ?
#
loop_
_entity_poly.entity_id
_entity_poly.type
_entity_poly.pdbx_seq_one_letter_code
_entity_poly.pdbx_strand_id
1 'polypeptide(L)'
;MLRTSRIITKIFCCINIGLIIVFVWNSLERVDNFNRTTFPCSKPIPCRWPPVVLDDIRTNTSTYNFTICLKLKANTSRNNSLITYPIESLFRNTGTGKMVSFREISDYSRPIWRLAIYPNVWRTYPQDVPIHDIIKAVKSGSPVSAMPEYNFPINILNTSRSVCAGRIKHDLVIIVKSGIFGWEKRDLFRAFIEGQRDLNPNIKIGVVFSIGLPRQHGGRLFNRNGYTTILRGPVGDMMDAYAGRGNEVMQKIAEEIRKYDDIILADYEDTYYNLTWKTVTNLRWLSAFCDKLQNDMFMIIDDDHRVNVSMLMRFLATVPRHIKRTSLLGRIARNDGAFRSPLSKLYLAFQEIPWDIMCPYPRGFCQLIGADIVDDMAIGSAYTRYNYIHEDVYLGLLAFKLGIPLHNVYTMFDHREYERRWPPNASFMVVESRYWDTH
;
A
#
# COMPACT_ATOMS: atom_id res chain seq x y z
N MET A 1 -17.32 -59.31 -30.88
CA MET A 1 -17.31 -60.70 -30.40
C MET A 1 -15.87 -61.12 -30.15
N LEU A 2 -15.53 -61.44 -28.89
CA LEU A 2 -14.68 -62.54 -28.39
C LEU A 2 -13.40 -62.90 -29.21
N ARG A 3 -12.20 -63.10 -28.67
CA ARG A 3 -11.72 -63.39 -27.29
C ARG A 3 -10.18 -63.63 -27.37
N THR A 4 -9.50 -63.46 -26.23
CA THR A 4 -8.34 -64.25 -25.70
C THR A 4 -7.01 -64.23 -26.48
N SER A 5 -5.87 -63.73 -25.99
CA SER A 5 -5.11 -63.91 -24.72
C SER A 5 -4.33 -65.23 -24.59
N ARG A 6 -3.01 -65.08 -24.37
CA ARG A 6 -2.06 -65.97 -23.64
C ARG A 6 -1.55 -67.23 -24.40
N ILE A 7 -0.30 -67.74 -24.30
CA ILE A 7 0.68 -67.78 -23.19
C ILE A 7 2.01 -68.51 -23.62
N ILE A 8 3.16 -68.16 -23.02
CA ILE A 8 4.33 -69.01 -22.58
C ILE A 8 5.43 -69.54 -23.57
N THR A 9 6.64 -68.96 -23.39
CA THR A 9 7.95 -69.56 -23.01
C THR A 9 8.76 -70.52 -23.93
N LYS A 10 10.03 -70.14 -24.19
CA LYS A 10 11.29 -70.96 -24.35
C LYS A 10 12.50 -69.99 -24.43
N ILE A 11 13.40 -69.90 -23.43
CA ILE A 11 14.66 -70.68 -23.19
C ILE A 11 15.65 -70.55 -24.38
N PHE A 12 16.71 -69.74 -24.28
CA PHE A 12 18.14 -70.08 -23.95
C PHE A 12 18.74 -71.15 -24.90
N CYS A 13 19.97 -71.13 -25.42
CA CYS A 13 21.27 -70.54 -25.12
C CYS A 13 22.16 -70.80 -26.38
N CYS A 14 23.18 -70.00 -26.75
CA CYS A 14 24.60 -70.18 -26.41
C CYS A 14 25.39 -69.23 -27.35
N ILE A 15 26.41 -68.49 -26.92
CA ILE A 15 27.77 -69.02 -26.72
C ILE A 15 28.46 -68.33 -25.51
N ASN A 16 29.09 -69.19 -24.69
CA ASN A 16 30.05 -68.96 -23.60
C ASN A 16 31.35 -68.24 -24.09
N ILE A 17 32.15 -67.59 -23.26
CA ILE A 17 33.16 -68.11 -22.30
C ILE A 17 33.72 -66.86 -21.59
N GLY A 18 34.11 -66.76 -20.30
CA GLY A 18 34.30 -67.60 -19.11
C GLY A 18 34.63 -66.61 -17.96
N LEU A 19 34.33 -66.83 -16.67
CA LEU A 19 35.05 -67.60 -15.64
C LEU A 19 34.46 -67.11 -14.28
N ILE A 20 33.61 -67.88 -13.58
CA ILE A 20 33.87 -68.61 -12.31
C ILE A 20 34.37 -67.69 -11.17
N ILE A 21 33.50 -67.16 -10.30
CA ILE A 21 32.89 -67.72 -9.05
C ILE A 21 33.85 -67.80 -7.86
N VAL A 22 33.48 -67.13 -6.76
CA VAL A 22 33.56 -67.49 -5.30
C VAL A 22 33.40 -66.18 -4.49
N PHE A 23 32.60 -65.96 -3.45
CA PHE A 23 31.53 -66.68 -2.74
C PHE A 23 30.75 -65.62 -1.90
N VAL A 24 29.43 -65.76 -1.85
CA VAL A 24 28.49 -65.55 -0.71
C VAL A 24 28.72 -64.40 0.30
N TRP A 25 27.77 -63.46 0.28
CA TRP A 25 26.97 -62.96 1.44
C TRP A 25 27.65 -62.93 2.82
N ASN A 26 27.98 -61.73 3.30
CA ASN A 26 27.68 -61.38 4.69
C ASN A 26 27.48 -59.88 4.86
N SER A 27 26.39 -59.57 5.54
CA SER A 27 25.96 -58.26 5.97
C SER A 27 26.92 -57.68 7.01
N LEU A 28 26.80 -56.35 7.19
CA LEU A 28 27.12 -55.57 8.38
C LEU A 28 28.56 -55.05 8.57
N GLU A 29 28.58 -53.71 8.64
CA GLU A 29 29.41 -52.82 9.47
C GLU A 29 30.62 -52.07 8.88
N ARG A 30 30.53 -50.75 9.12
CA ARG A 30 31.58 -49.71 9.26
C ARG A 30 32.10 -49.04 7.98
N VAL A 31 31.69 -47.81 7.66
CA VAL A 31 31.87 -46.49 8.34
C VAL A 31 33.07 -45.74 7.75
N ASP A 32 32.79 -44.47 7.41
CA ASP A 32 33.68 -43.32 7.19
C ASP A 32 34.49 -43.17 5.89
N ASN A 33 33.98 -42.31 4.99
CA ASN A 33 34.48 -40.94 4.79
C ASN A 33 34.10 -40.43 3.39
N PHE A 34 32.95 -39.75 3.28
CA PHE A 34 32.70 -38.80 2.20
C PHE A 34 32.47 -37.43 2.82
N ASN A 35 33.47 -36.57 2.65
CA ASN A 35 33.51 -35.21 3.17
C ASN A 35 32.31 -34.40 2.67
N ARG A 36 31.62 -33.81 3.63
CA ARG A 36 30.53 -32.86 3.48
C ARG A 36 31.04 -31.58 2.80
N THR A 37 30.61 -31.32 1.57
CA THR A 37 30.38 -29.94 1.14
C THR A 37 29.02 -29.51 1.70
N THR A 38 29.04 -29.04 2.95
CA THR A 38 27.89 -28.32 3.51
C THR A 38 27.73 -27.01 2.73
N PHE A 39 26.73 -26.95 1.86
CA PHE A 39 26.16 -25.66 1.47
C PHE A 39 25.80 -24.89 2.74
N PRO A 40 26.14 -23.60 2.88
CA PRO A 40 25.71 -22.84 4.03
C PRO A 40 24.18 -22.89 4.07
N CYS A 41 23.65 -23.45 5.14
CA CYS A 41 22.23 -23.50 5.45
C CYS A 41 21.68 -22.09 5.24
N SER A 42 20.83 -21.88 4.22
CA SER A 42 20.14 -20.62 4.04
C SER A 42 19.39 -20.35 5.33
N LYS A 43 19.80 -19.31 6.07
CA LYS A 43 19.11 -18.91 7.28
C LYS A 43 17.64 -18.70 6.88
N PRO A 44 16.67 -19.29 7.60
CA PRO A 44 15.27 -19.08 7.27
C PRO A 44 14.99 -17.57 7.33
N ILE A 45 14.53 -17.02 6.20
CA ILE A 45 14.24 -15.59 6.06
C ILE A 45 13.28 -15.20 7.21
N PRO A 46 13.64 -14.21 8.05
CA PRO A 46 12.80 -13.83 9.17
C PRO A 46 11.45 -13.30 8.65
N CYS A 47 10.37 -13.98 9.02
CA CYS A 47 9.01 -13.57 8.67
C CYS A 47 8.58 -12.40 9.57
N ARG A 48 9.06 -11.19 9.26
CA ARG A 48 8.83 -9.94 9.99
C ARG A 48 8.71 -8.75 9.04
N TRP A 49 8.17 -7.64 9.53
CA TRP A 49 8.14 -6.37 8.81
C TRP A 49 8.48 -5.19 9.74
N PRO A 50 9.29 -4.20 9.30
CA PRO A 50 10.00 -4.13 8.02
C PRO A 50 11.06 -5.24 7.89
N PRO A 51 11.49 -5.56 6.65
CA PRO A 51 12.57 -6.52 6.41
C PRO A 51 13.86 -6.04 7.09
N VAL A 52 14.72 -6.98 7.51
CA VAL A 52 16.01 -6.64 8.13
C VAL A 52 16.98 -6.16 7.07
N VAL A 53 16.99 -6.84 5.93
CA VAL A 53 17.71 -6.43 4.72
C VAL A 53 16.75 -6.51 3.54
N LEU A 54 16.94 -5.63 2.53
CA LEU A 54 16.07 -5.60 1.34
C LEU A 54 16.02 -6.94 0.60
N ASP A 55 17.08 -7.74 0.67
CA ASP A 55 17.12 -9.06 0.05
C ASP A 55 16.16 -10.07 0.69
N ASP A 56 15.67 -9.83 1.91
CA ASP A 56 14.64 -10.66 2.56
C ASP A 56 13.30 -10.63 1.79
N ILE A 57 13.06 -9.57 1.02
CA ILE A 57 11.85 -9.36 0.23
C ILE A 57 12.14 -9.35 -1.28
N ARG A 58 13.39 -9.57 -1.70
CA ARG A 58 13.76 -9.63 -3.11
C ARG A 58 13.31 -10.96 -3.71
N THR A 59 12.74 -10.91 -4.91
CA THR A 59 12.34 -12.09 -5.67
C THR A 59 13.48 -12.55 -6.60
N ASN A 60 13.35 -13.75 -7.16
CA ASN A 60 14.31 -14.29 -8.14
C ASN A 60 14.42 -13.45 -9.42
N THR A 61 13.43 -12.59 -9.71
CA THR A 61 13.37 -11.74 -10.91
C THR A 61 13.84 -10.31 -10.65
N SER A 62 14.59 -10.06 -9.56
CA SER A 62 15.04 -8.71 -9.14
C SER A 62 13.92 -7.72 -8.82
N THR A 63 12.70 -8.21 -8.57
CA THR A 63 11.57 -7.42 -8.04
C THR A 63 11.52 -7.55 -6.52
N TYR A 64 10.65 -6.79 -5.85
CA TYR A 64 10.44 -6.90 -4.40
C TYR A 64 8.99 -7.26 -4.06
N ASN A 65 8.80 -8.26 -3.21
CA ASN A 65 7.49 -8.69 -2.74
C ASN A 65 7.08 -7.89 -1.50
N PHE A 66 6.06 -7.06 -1.64
CA PHE A 66 5.52 -6.22 -0.57
C PHE A 66 4.39 -6.89 0.20
N THR A 67 4.11 -8.17 -0.03
CA THR A 67 3.21 -8.95 0.81
C THR A 67 3.84 -9.17 2.17
N ILE A 68 3.17 -8.76 3.24
CA ILE A 68 3.74 -8.91 4.59
C ILE A 68 3.76 -10.39 4.95
N CYS A 69 4.91 -10.93 5.36
CA CYS A 69 5.01 -12.31 5.84
C CYS A 69 4.49 -12.40 7.29
N LEU A 70 3.58 -13.34 7.58
CA LEU A 70 3.10 -13.60 8.94
C LEU A 70 2.96 -15.09 9.25
N LYS A 71 3.00 -15.43 10.55
CA LYS A 71 2.75 -16.77 11.09
C LYS A 71 1.60 -16.71 12.09
N LEU A 72 0.66 -17.64 12.03
CA LEU A 72 -0.44 -17.74 13.02
C LEU A 72 0.02 -18.53 14.26
N LYS A 73 -0.42 -18.14 15.45
CA LYS A 73 -0.18 -18.92 16.69
C LYS A 73 -0.86 -20.30 16.58
N ALA A 74 -0.14 -21.37 16.95
CA ALA A 74 -0.53 -22.78 16.72
C ALA A 74 -1.88 -23.20 17.34
N ASN A 75 -2.38 -22.50 18.37
CA ASN A 75 -3.62 -22.84 19.08
C ASN A 75 -4.74 -21.80 18.88
N THR A 76 -4.54 -20.79 18.03
CA THR A 76 -5.65 -19.96 17.56
C THR A 76 -6.38 -20.76 16.50
N SER A 77 -7.65 -21.09 16.73
CA SER A 77 -8.51 -21.48 15.62
C SER A 77 -8.43 -20.37 14.56
N ARG A 78 -8.60 -20.71 13.28
CA ARG A 78 -9.01 -19.71 12.28
C ARG A 78 -10.41 -19.22 12.65
N ASN A 79 -10.55 -18.57 13.80
CA ASN A 79 -11.80 -17.99 14.25
C ASN A 79 -12.02 -16.76 13.37
N ASN A 80 -12.69 -16.99 12.25
CA ASN A 80 -13.48 -16.00 11.55
C ASN A 80 -14.70 -15.59 12.40
N SER A 81 -14.57 -15.52 13.74
CA SER A 81 -15.65 -15.03 14.58
C SER A 81 -15.82 -13.56 14.23
N LEU A 82 -16.90 -13.27 13.49
CA LEU A 82 -17.32 -11.91 13.17
C LEU A 82 -17.29 -11.10 14.45
N ILE A 83 -16.47 -10.06 14.49
CA ILE A 83 -16.48 -9.15 15.62
C ILE A 83 -17.81 -8.43 15.60
N THR A 84 -18.47 -8.50 16.76
CA THR A 84 -19.78 -7.92 16.98
C THR A 84 -19.71 -6.88 18.07
N TYR A 85 -20.63 -5.93 18.00
CA TYR A 85 -20.73 -4.78 18.87
C TYR A 85 -22.15 -4.72 19.43
N PRO A 86 -22.34 -4.31 20.70
CA PRO A 86 -23.67 -4.00 21.20
C PRO A 86 -24.29 -2.89 20.36
N ILE A 87 -25.50 -3.06 19.86
CA ILE A 87 -26.18 -2.08 19.00
C ILE A 87 -26.32 -0.71 19.68
N GLU A 88 -26.54 -0.69 20.99
CA GLU A 88 -26.63 0.49 21.84
C GLU A 88 -25.32 1.28 21.91
N SER A 89 -24.18 0.64 21.64
CA SER A 89 -22.88 1.32 21.53
C SER A 89 -22.71 2.03 20.18
N LEU A 90 -23.47 1.63 19.16
CA LEU A 90 -23.36 2.14 17.79
C LEU A 90 -24.45 3.16 17.45
N PHE A 91 -25.66 3.01 18.01
CA PHE A 91 -26.82 3.83 17.71
C PHE A 91 -27.58 4.23 18.96
N ARG A 92 -27.89 5.53 19.11
CA ARG A 92 -28.71 6.06 20.21
C ARG A 92 -30.13 5.49 20.15
N ASN A 93 -30.77 5.38 21.31
CA ASN A 93 -32.19 5.00 21.45
C ASN A 93 -32.53 3.66 20.77
N THR A 94 -31.61 2.70 20.77
CA THR A 94 -31.84 1.33 20.32
C THR A 94 -32.06 0.39 21.50
N GLY A 95 -32.65 -0.79 21.26
CA GLY A 95 -32.79 -1.82 22.29
C GLY A 95 -31.43 -2.34 22.76
N THR A 96 -31.36 -2.87 23.98
CA THR A 96 -30.11 -3.36 24.59
C THR A 96 -29.86 -4.85 24.30
N GLY A 97 -28.60 -5.26 24.28
CA GLY A 97 -28.20 -6.68 24.27
C GLY A 97 -28.13 -7.36 22.90
N LYS A 98 -28.46 -6.66 21.81
CA LYS A 98 -28.24 -7.19 20.45
C LYS A 98 -26.81 -6.93 20.00
N MET A 99 -26.09 -7.99 19.68
CA MET A 99 -24.75 -7.93 19.10
C MET A 99 -24.83 -7.88 17.57
N VAL A 100 -24.10 -6.97 16.93
CA VAL A 100 -24.15 -6.73 15.48
C VAL A 100 -22.76 -6.58 14.88
N SER A 101 -22.53 -7.14 13.70
CA SER A 101 -21.29 -7.02 12.94
C SER A 101 -21.34 -5.89 11.91
N PHE A 102 -20.17 -5.52 11.36
CA PHE A 102 -20.07 -4.58 10.23
C PHE A 102 -20.97 -4.96 9.05
N ARG A 103 -21.00 -6.25 8.71
CA ARG A 103 -21.78 -6.77 7.58
C ARG A 103 -23.28 -6.66 7.84
N GLU A 104 -23.72 -6.86 9.07
CA GLU A 104 -25.14 -6.72 9.41
C GLU A 104 -25.58 -5.26 9.38
N ILE A 105 -24.79 -4.35 9.97
CA ILE A 105 -25.17 -2.93 10.00
C ILE A 105 -25.14 -2.26 8.62
N SER A 106 -24.37 -2.79 7.66
CA SER A 106 -24.39 -2.26 6.29
C SER A 106 -25.73 -2.44 5.60
N ASP A 107 -26.51 -3.45 6.01
CA ASP A 107 -27.83 -3.76 5.45
C ASP A 107 -28.99 -3.09 6.21
N TYR A 108 -28.70 -2.33 7.27
CA TYR A 108 -29.76 -1.69 8.07
C TYR A 108 -30.51 -0.61 7.29
N SER A 109 -31.74 -0.32 7.70
CA SER A 109 -32.51 0.76 7.10
C SER A 109 -31.82 2.11 7.31
N ARG A 110 -31.90 3.00 6.32
CA ARG A 110 -31.20 4.30 6.38
C ARG A 110 -31.63 5.23 7.54
N PRO A 111 -32.90 5.25 7.98
CA PRO A 111 -33.30 6.09 9.12
C PRO A 111 -32.49 5.88 10.41
N ILE A 112 -32.00 4.67 10.69
CA ILE A 112 -31.23 4.40 11.91
C ILE A 112 -29.89 5.16 11.95
N TRP A 113 -29.33 5.51 10.79
CA TRP A 113 -28.03 6.20 10.71
C TRP A 113 -28.08 7.64 11.20
N ARG A 114 -29.28 8.22 11.33
CA ARG A 114 -29.48 9.50 12.04
C ARG A 114 -29.17 9.40 13.54
N LEU A 115 -29.19 8.19 14.09
CA LEU A 115 -28.91 7.90 15.50
C LEU A 115 -27.46 7.39 15.72
N ALA A 116 -26.64 7.33 14.66
CA ALA A 116 -25.28 6.81 14.74
C ALA A 116 -24.43 7.58 15.76
N ILE A 117 -23.64 6.84 16.54
CA ILE A 117 -22.72 7.37 17.52
C ILE A 117 -21.33 7.38 16.89
N TYR A 118 -20.81 8.57 16.60
CA TYR A 118 -19.43 8.78 16.18
C TYR A 118 -18.54 9.03 17.41
N PRO A 119 -17.34 8.44 17.51
CA PRO A 119 -16.65 7.64 16.49
C PRO A 119 -16.95 6.12 16.53
N ASN A 120 -17.90 5.67 17.36
CA ASN A 120 -18.12 4.25 17.63
C ASN A 120 -18.42 3.43 16.37
N VAL A 121 -19.24 3.95 15.45
CA VAL A 121 -19.52 3.27 14.18
C VAL A 121 -18.28 3.06 13.32
N TRP A 122 -17.28 3.95 13.37
CA TRP A 122 -16.03 3.78 12.61
C TRP A 122 -15.20 2.60 13.12
N ARG A 123 -15.27 2.28 14.41
CA ARG A 123 -14.52 1.13 14.99
C ARG A 123 -14.94 -0.20 14.37
N THR A 124 -16.16 -0.27 13.86
CA THR A 124 -16.67 -1.47 13.20
C THR A 124 -16.02 -1.76 11.85
N TYR A 125 -15.22 -0.83 11.28
CA TYR A 125 -14.63 -1.03 9.96
C TYR A 125 -13.85 -2.36 9.87
N PRO A 126 -13.95 -3.12 8.77
CA PRO A 126 -13.60 -4.53 8.76
C PRO A 126 -12.21 -4.89 9.29
N GLN A 127 -12.19 -6.10 9.86
CA GLN A 127 -11.10 -6.73 10.58
C GLN A 127 -10.64 -5.98 11.83
N ASP A 128 -11.56 -5.67 12.75
CA ASP A 128 -11.14 -5.25 14.09
C ASP A 128 -10.26 -6.35 14.71
N VAL A 129 -9.15 -5.99 15.33
CA VAL A 129 -8.15 -6.94 15.87
C VAL A 129 -7.34 -6.18 16.91
N PRO A 130 -6.66 -6.87 17.86
CA PRO A 130 -5.69 -6.23 18.75
C PRO A 130 -4.46 -5.75 17.96
N ILE A 131 -4.63 -4.66 17.20
CA ILE A 131 -3.73 -4.27 16.13
C ILE A 131 -2.35 -3.88 16.65
N HIS A 132 -2.27 -3.26 17.83
CA HIS A 132 -1.00 -2.91 18.46
C HIS A 132 -0.18 -4.13 18.86
N ASP A 133 -0.82 -5.20 19.35
CA ASP A 133 -0.13 -6.43 19.70
C ASP A 133 0.30 -7.21 18.45
N ILE A 134 -0.53 -7.19 17.40
CA ILE A 134 -0.19 -7.71 16.08
C ILE A 134 1.02 -6.98 15.50
N ILE A 135 1.03 -5.64 15.53
CA ILE A 135 2.16 -4.84 15.03
C ILE A 135 3.45 -5.20 15.78
N LYS A 136 3.40 -5.28 17.12
CA LYS A 136 4.56 -5.71 17.92
C LYS A 136 5.05 -7.09 17.49
N ALA A 137 4.14 -8.05 17.32
CA ALA A 137 4.47 -9.40 16.90
C ALA A 137 5.06 -9.45 15.47
N VAL A 138 4.50 -8.71 14.53
CA VAL A 138 5.01 -8.64 13.15
C VAL A 138 6.40 -8.00 13.12
N LYS A 139 6.63 -6.93 13.88
CA LYS A 139 7.95 -6.28 14.00
C LYS A 139 9.01 -7.20 14.60
N SER A 140 8.63 -8.05 15.57
CA SER A 140 9.53 -9.02 16.19
C SER A 140 9.65 -10.35 15.42
N GLY A 141 8.83 -10.57 14.38
CA GLY A 141 8.74 -11.85 13.67
C GLY A 141 8.08 -12.97 14.47
N SER A 142 7.34 -12.61 15.53
CA SER A 142 6.57 -13.52 16.36
C SER A 142 5.22 -13.86 15.72
N PRO A 143 4.62 -15.04 16.04
CA PRO A 143 3.31 -15.38 15.52
C PRO A 143 2.20 -14.42 15.98
N VAL A 144 1.30 -14.04 15.06
CA VAL A 144 0.17 -13.15 15.30
C VAL A 144 -1.06 -13.90 15.83
N SER A 145 -1.95 -13.18 16.50
CA SER A 145 -3.24 -13.69 16.99
C SER A 145 -4.32 -13.78 15.90
N ALA A 146 -4.19 -13.05 14.79
CA ALA A 146 -5.13 -13.07 13.67
C ALA A 146 -4.39 -12.87 12.34
N MET A 147 -4.78 -13.61 11.30
CA MET A 147 -4.24 -13.42 9.94
C MET A 147 -4.92 -12.24 9.26
N PRO A 148 -4.19 -11.41 8.49
CA PRO A 148 -4.77 -10.28 7.76
C PRO A 148 -5.68 -10.75 6.62
N GLU A 149 -6.83 -10.08 6.44
CA GLU A 149 -7.75 -10.30 5.32
C GLU A 149 -7.40 -9.44 4.09
N TYR A 150 -6.64 -8.36 4.30
CA TYR A 150 -6.33 -7.35 3.28
C TYR A 150 -4.83 -7.31 2.96
N ASN A 151 -4.09 -8.41 3.17
CA ASN A 151 -2.69 -8.51 2.78
C ASN A 151 -2.55 -8.99 1.33
N PHE A 152 -3.11 -8.23 0.39
CA PHE A 152 -3.08 -8.64 -1.01
C PHE A 152 -1.64 -8.61 -1.56
N PRO A 153 -1.31 -9.50 -2.52
CA PRO A 153 -0.02 -9.49 -3.18
C PRO A 153 0.24 -8.17 -3.92
N ILE A 154 1.44 -7.61 -3.69
CA ILE A 154 1.94 -6.43 -4.39
C ILE A 154 3.42 -6.67 -4.64
N ASN A 155 3.87 -6.50 -5.89
CA ASN A 155 5.28 -6.53 -6.26
C ASN A 155 5.74 -5.17 -6.78
N ILE A 156 6.93 -4.76 -6.34
CA ILE A 156 7.65 -3.62 -6.92
C ILE A 156 8.52 -4.14 -8.05
N LEU A 157 8.16 -3.74 -9.26
CA LEU A 157 8.83 -4.15 -10.50
C LEU A 157 10.10 -3.33 -10.75
N ASN A 158 10.09 -2.06 -10.35
CA ASN A 158 11.26 -1.18 -10.38
C ASN A 158 11.16 -0.14 -9.26
N THR A 159 12.30 0.29 -8.73
CA THR A 159 12.38 1.40 -7.79
C THR A 159 13.70 2.15 -7.94
N SER A 160 13.75 3.37 -7.39
CA SER A 160 14.94 4.22 -7.38
C SER A 160 16.11 3.54 -6.68
N ARG A 161 17.31 3.70 -7.24
CA ARG A 161 18.58 3.26 -6.64
C ARG A 161 19.34 4.39 -5.94
N SER A 162 18.80 5.61 -5.98
CA SER A 162 19.39 6.82 -5.40
C SER A 162 18.59 7.35 -4.21
N VAL A 163 17.26 7.30 -4.27
CA VAL A 163 16.39 7.75 -3.17
C VAL A 163 16.11 6.61 -2.20
N CYS A 164 16.34 6.85 -0.91
CA CYS A 164 16.24 5.82 0.14
C CYS A 164 17.07 4.55 -0.15
N ALA A 165 18.19 4.70 -0.88
CA ALA A 165 19.11 3.63 -1.19
C ALA A 165 20.50 3.94 -0.63
N GLY A 166 21.16 2.93 -0.06
CA GLY A 166 22.50 3.05 0.52
C GLY A 166 22.54 3.97 1.76
N ARG A 167 23.62 4.75 1.90
CA ARG A 167 23.86 5.67 3.03
C ARG A 167 23.47 7.12 2.71
N ILE A 168 22.71 7.37 1.64
CA ILE A 168 22.36 8.72 1.22
C ILE A 168 21.29 9.27 2.16
N LYS A 169 21.70 10.22 3.01
CA LYS A 169 20.82 10.95 3.90
C LYS A 169 20.02 11.99 3.12
N HIS A 170 18.71 11.94 3.25
CA HIS A 170 17.77 12.94 2.75
C HIS A 170 17.17 13.68 3.96
N ASP A 171 16.97 14.99 3.82
CA ASP A 171 16.27 15.80 4.82
C ASP A 171 14.75 15.79 4.57
N LEU A 172 14.36 15.57 3.31
CA LEU A 172 12.98 15.43 2.87
C LEU A 172 12.91 14.40 1.74
N VAL A 173 12.10 13.37 1.91
CA VAL A 173 11.74 12.44 0.83
C VAL A 173 10.28 12.69 0.44
N ILE A 174 10.05 12.90 -0.85
CA ILE A 174 8.76 13.19 -1.45
C ILE A 174 8.39 12.04 -2.39
N ILE A 175 7.27 11.37 -2.10
CA ILE A 175 6.63 10.44 -3.02
C ILE A 175 5.52 11.19 -3.75
N VAL A 176 5.67 11.32 -5.06
CA VAL A 176 4.68 11.95 -5.93
C VAL A 176 3.74 10.87 -6.47
N LYS A 177 2.46 10.93 -6.10
CA LYS A 177 1.41 10.13 -6.72
C LYS A 177 1.17 10.67 -8.13
N SER A 178 1.59 9.91 -9.15
CA SER A 178 1.39 10.29 -10.56
C SER A 178 0.65 9.20 -11.31
N GLY A 179 -0.10 9.54 -12.35
CA GLY A 179 -0.74 8.54 -13.20
C GLY A 179 0.23 7.93 -14.22
N ILE A 180 -0.01 6.69 -14.64
CA ILE A 180 0.81 6.01 -15.66
C ILE A 180 0.97 6.82 -16.96
N PHE A 181 -0.05 7.61 -17.34
CA PHE A 181 -0.03 8.49 -18.52
C PHE A 181 0.50 9.92 -18.26
N GLY A 182 0.95 10.21 -17.04
CA GLY A 182 1.33 11.56 -16.58
C GLY A 182 2.74 12.01 -16.93
N TRP A 183 3.32 11.62 -18.07
CA TRP A 183 4.73 11.92 -18.42
C TRP A 183 5.06 13.42 -18.31
N GLU A 184 4.26 14.27 -18.97
CA GLU A 184 4.46 15.73 -18.94
C GLU A 184 4.36 16.31 -17.53
N LYS A 185 3.40 15.83 -16.72
CA LYS A 185 3.26 16.26 -15.33
C LYS A 185 4.50 15.92 -14.50
N ARG A 186 5.08 14.73 -14.72
CA ARG A 186 6.32 14.32 -14.04
C ARG A 186 7.50 15.18 -14.46
N ASP A 187 7.67 15.47 -15.74
CA ASP A 187 8.72 16.37 -16.22
C ASP A 187 8.59 17.79 -15.65
N LEU A 188 7.37 18.34 -15.63
CA LEU A 188 7.09 19.63 -14.99
C LEU A 188 7.35 19.61 -13.47
N PHE A 189 7.06 18.49 -12.80
CA PHE A 189 7.35 18.35 -11.37
C PHE A 189 8.86 18.26 -11.12
N ARG A 190 9.62 17.55 -11.96
CA ARG A 190 11.09 17.50 -11.89
C ARG A 190 11.70 18.90 -12.02
N ALA A 191 11.30 19.65 -13.06
CA ALA A 191 11.77 21.02 -13.28
C ALA A 191 11.44 21.95 -12.09
N PHE A 192 10.23 21.82 -11.52
CA PHE A 192 9.87 22.56 -10.31
C PHE A 192 10.77 22.23 -9.12
N ILE A 193 11.05 20.94 -8.89
CA ILE A 193 11.91 20.50 -7.79
C ILE A 193 13.35 20.95 -7.97
N GLU A 194 13.87 21.03 -9.19
CA GLU A 194 15.19 21.60 -9.46
C GLU A 194 15.26 23.06 -8.97
N GLY A 195 14.27 23.89 -9.28
CA GLY A 195 14.18 25.24 -8.73
C GLY A 195 14.08 25.27 -7.20
N GLN A 196 13.36 24.31 -6.57
CA GLN A 196 13.34 24.21 -5.11
C GLN A 196 14.68 23.79 -4.51
N ARG A 197 15.49 22.99 -5.21
CA ARG A 197 16.86 22.63 -4.78
C ARG A 197 17.77 23.86 -4.84
N ASP A 198 17.68 24.65 -5.90
CA ASP A 198 18.48 25.87 -6.06
C ASP A 198 18.17 26.91 -4.96
N LEU A 199 16.90 27.05 -4.60
CA LEU A 199 16.46 27.92 -3.50
C LEU A 199 16.83 27.36 -2.11
N ASN A 200 17.10 26.06 -1.99
CA ASN A 200 17.34 25.38 -0.72
C ASN A 200 18.58 24.46 -0.81
N PRO A 201 19.79 24.99 -1.10
CA PRO A 201 20.96 24.17 -1.43
C PRO A 201 21.44 23.27 -0.27
N ASN A 202 21.04 23.61 0.97
CA ASN A 202 21.38 22.84 2.17
C ASN A 202 20.38 21.73 2.50
N ILE A 203 19.27 21.62 1.75
CA ILE A 203 18.22 20.62 2.00
C ILE A 203 18.36 19.51 0.95
N LYS A 204 18.67 18.30 1.41
CA LYS A 204 18.76 17.13 0.54
C LYS A 204 17.39 16.55 0.26
N ILE A 205 16.80 16.93 -0.87
CA ILE A 205 15.50 16.47 -1.33
C ILE A 205 15.65 15.16 -2.11
N GLY A 206 14.92 14.11 -1.73
CA GLY A 206 14.74 12.90 -2.53
C GLY A 206 13.33 12.88 -3.11
N VAL A 207 13.19 12.61 -4.40
CA VAL A 207 11.87 12.57 -5.06
C VAL A 207 11.72 11.28 -5.83
N VAL A 208 10.57 10.63 -5.66
CA VAL A 208 10.19 9.45 -6.43
C VAL A 208 8.73 9.56 -6.88
N PHE A 209 8.43 9.11 -8.08
CA PHE A 209 7.09 9.02 -8.64
C PHE A 209 6.54 7.61 -8.45
N SER A 210 5.36 7.49 -7.85
CA SER A 210 4.68 6.22 -7.62
C SER A 210 3.60 5.99 -8.67
N ILE A 211 3.78 4.93 -9.45
CA ILE A 211 2.91 4.54 -10.57
C ILE A 211 2.63 3.02 -10.54
N GLY A 212 1.51 2.63 -11.15
CA GLY A 212 1.16 1.23 -11.40
C GLY A 212 1.35 0.83 -12.87
N LEU A 213 0.70 -0.25 -13.29
CA LEU A 213 0.64 -0.72 -14.66
C LEU A 213 -0.54 -0.10 -15.42
N PRO A 214 -0.47 0.03 -16.76
CA PRO A 214 -1.62 0.44 -17.56
C PRO A 214 -2.77 -0.57 -17.41
N ARG A 215 -3.99 -0.04 -17.33
CA ARG A 215 -5.22 -0.84 -17.32
C ARG A 215 -5.32 -1.68 -18.60
N GLN A 216 -5.63 -2.97 -18.45
CA GLN A 216 -5.63 -3.89 -19.59
C GLN A 216 -6.89 -3.75 -20.46
N HIS A 217 -8.06 -3.60 -19.81
CA HIS A 217 -9.36 -3.60 -20.48
C HIS A 217 -10.36 -2.61 -19.84
N GLY A 218 -11.43 -2.28 -20.57
CA GLY A 218 -12.57 -1.51 -20.05
C GLY A 218 -12.44 0.02 -20.14
N GLY A 219 -11.28 0.55 -20.56
CA GLY A 219 -11.08 1.98 -20.76
C GLY A 219 -11.48 2.81 -19.53
N ARG A 220 -12.18 3.92 -19.76
CA ARG A 220 -12.70 4.78 -18.68
C ARG A 220 -13.90 4.23 -17.89
N LEU A 221 -14.41 3.05 -18.25
CA LEU A 221 -15.61 2.46 -17.64
C LEU A 221 -15.24 1.53 -16.48
N PHE A 222 -15.93 1.72 -15.36
CA PHE A 222 -15.75 0.94 -14.14
C PHE A 222 -17.10 0.42 -13.66
N ASN A 223 -17.14 -0.81 -13.16
CA ASN A 223 -18.30 -1.30 -12.42
C ASN A 223 -18.04 -1.11 -10.92
N ARG A 224 -18.94 -0.40 -10.24
CA ARG A 224 -18.89 -0.15 -8.82
C ARG A 224 -20.22 -0.50 -8.18
N ASN A 225 -20.25 -1.61 -7.45
CA ASN A 225 -21.45 -2.14 -6.79
C ASN A 225 -22.65 -2.26 -7.75
N GLY A 226 -22.43 -2.81 -8.95
CA GLY A 226 -23.48 -2.96 -9.97
C GLY A 226 -23.76 -1.71 -10.81
N TYR A 227 -23.17 -0.55 -10.46
CA TYR A 227 -23.32 0.68 -11.23
C TYR A 227 -22.14 0.89 -12.17
N THR A 228 -22.41 1.29 -13.40
CA THR A 228 -21.37 1.75 -14.32
C THR A 228 -20.98 3.18 -13.97
N THR A 229 -19.74 3.36 -13.50
CA THR A 229 -19.13 4.67 -13.26
C THR A 229 -18.18 5.02 -14.39
N ILE A 230 -18.27 6.26 -14.87
CA ILE A 230 -17.45 6.77 -15.98
C ILE A 230 -16.40 7.71 -15.39
N LEU A 231 -15.12 7.41 -15.57
CA LEU A 231 -14.05 8.32 -15.19
C LEU A 231 -13.95 9.43 -16.25
N ARG A 232 -14.47 10.62 -15.93
CA ARG A 232 -14.48 11.78 -16.84
C ARG A 232 -13.18 12.57 -16.78
N GLY A 233 -12.93 13.35 -17.82
CA GLY A 233 -11.80 14.27 -17.94
C GLY A 233 -10.53 13.60 -18.48
N PRO A 234 -9.40 14.35 -18.48
CA PRO A 234 -8.20 13.97 -19.23
C PRO A 234 -7.65 12.58 -18.90
N VAL A 235 -7.74 12.17 -17.62
CA VAL A 235 -7.28 10.84 -17.19
C VAL A 235 -8.10 9.73 -17.85
N GLY A 236 -9.42 9.90 -17.95
CA GLY A 236 -10.29 8.94 -18.65
C GLY A 236 -10.09 8.97 -20.17
N ASP A 237 -9.84 10.15 -20.74
CA ASP A 237 -9.54 10.29 -22.17
C ASP A 237 -8.26 9.55 -22.55
N MET A 238 -7.21 9.66 -21.73
CA MET A 238 -5.95 8.93 -21.93
C MET A 238 -6.14 7.41 -21.79
N MET A 239 -7.00 6.94 -20.88
CA MET A 239 -7.31 5.50 -20.75
C MET A 239 -7.90 4.93 -22.03
N ASP A 240 -8.80 5.66 -22.70
CA ASP A 240 -9.38 5.22 -23.96
C ASP A 240 -8.37 5.33 -25.12
N ALA A 241 -7.61 6.43 -25.19
CA ALA A 241 -6.62 6.66 -26.24
C ALA A 241 -5.49 5.61 -26.27
N TYR A 242 -5.17 5.04 -25.10
CA TYR A 242 -4.17 3.98 -24.92
C TYR A 242 -4.78 2.59 -24.66
N ALA A 243 -6.08 2.40 -24.89
CA ALA A 243 -6.71 1.10 -24.75
C ALA A 243 -6.04 0.07 -25.68
N GLY A 244 -5.59 -1.06 -25.13
CA GLY A 244 -4.85 -2.09 -25.88
C GLY A 244 -3.40 -1.72 -26.25
N ARG A 245 -2.91 -0.54 -25.88
CA ARG A 245 -1.55 -0.05 -26.18
C ARG A 245 -0.62 -0.13 -24.97
N GLY A 246 -0.86 -1.09 -24.07
CA GLY A 246 -0.09 -1.26 -22.83
C GLY A 246 1.42 -1.42 -23.06
N ASN A 247 1.83 -2.12 -24.11
CA ASN A 247 3.25 -2.31 -24.44
C ASN A 247 3.95 -0.99 -24.79
N GLU A 248 3.29 -0.11 -25.55
CA GLU A 248 3.84 1.21 -25.89
C GLU A 248 3.98 2.08 -24.64
N VAL A 249 2.98 2.05 -23.76
CA VAL A 249 3.01 2.78 -22.48
C VAL A 249 4.19 2.30 -21.65
N MET A 250 4.35 0.97 -21.52
CA MET A 250 5.44 0.39 -20.74
C MET A 250 6.82 0.65 -21.35
N GLN A 251 6.95 0.74 -22.68
CA GLN A 251 8.19 1.15 -23.33
C GLN A 251 8.59 2.58 -22.93
N LYS A 252 7.65 3.54 -23.00
CA LYS A 252 7.90 4.92 -22.58
C LYS A 252 8.29 5.01 -21.10
N ILE A 253 7.65 4.22 -20.24
CA ILE A 253 7.98 4.14 -18.82
C ILE A 253 9.36 3.53 -18.58
N ALA A 254 9.75 2.48 -19.33
CA ALA A 254 11.08 1.89 -19.23
C ALA A 254 12.18 2.89 -19.64
N GLU A 255 11.93 3.68 -20.69
CA GLU A 255 12.83 4.76 -21.11
C GLU A 255 12.95 5.84 -20.02
N GLU A 256 11.84 6.23 -19.41
CA GLU A 256 11.80 7.19 -18.30
C GLU A 256 12.55 6.69 -17.06
N ILE A 257 12.31 5.44 -16.66
CA ILE A 257 13.02 4.77 -15.55
C ILE A 257 14.53 4.84 -15.77
N ARG A 258 14.99 4.48 -16.98
CA ARG A 258 16.42 4.49 -17.33
C ARG A 258 17.01 5.90 -17.32
N LYS A 259 16.23 6.92 -17.65
CA LYS A 259 16.68 8.31 -17.73
C LYS A 259 16.81 8.98 -16.36
N TYR A 260 15.86 8.75 -15.45
CA TYR A 260 15.73 9.56 -14.24
C TYR A 260 15.93 8.82 -12.90
N ASP A 261 15.89 7.48 -12.85
CA ASP A 261 16.04 6.69 -11.61
C ASP A 261 15.10 7.12 -10.45
N ASP A 262 13.90 7.61 -10.77
CA ASP A 262 12.98 8.20 -9.80
C ASP A 262 11.59 7.56 -9.81
N ILE A 263 11.42 6.36 -10.36
CA ILE A 263 10.11 5.69 -10.47
C ILE A 263 10.01 4.48 -9.53
N ILE A 264 8.98 4.47 -8.70
CA ILE A 264 8.43 3.28 -8.05
C ILE A 264 7.32 2.73 -8.96
N LEU A 265 7.58 1.60 -9.61
CA LEU A 265 6.63 0.90 -10.46
C LEU A 265 6.13 -0.35 -9.75
N ALA A 266 4.81 -0.44 -9.53
CA ALA A 266 4.16 -1.58 -8.88
C ALA A 266 3.16 -2.29 -9.79
N ASP A 267 2.84 -3.55 -9.48
CA ASP A 267 2.10 -4.49 -10.34
C ASP A 267 0.56 -4.45 -10.22
N TYR A 268 -0.03 -3.29 -9.93
CA TYR A 268 -1.49 -3.09 -9.94
C TYR A 268 -1.92 -2.14 -11.07
N GLU A 269 -3.17 -2.24 -11.54
CA GLU A 269 -3.68 -1.29 -12.53
C GLU A 269 -3.75 0.13 -11.96
N ASP A 270 -3.05 1.06 -12.60
CA ASP A 270 -2.98 2.46 -12.19
C ASP A 270 -4.23 3.23 -12.62
N THR A 271 -5.22 3.24 -11.73
CA THR A 271 -6.50 3.91 -11.95
C THR A 271 -6.88 4.75 -10.74
N TYR A 272 -7.74 5.75 -10.93
CA TYR A 272 -8.26 6.56 -9.83
C TYR A 272 -8.88 5.70 -8.71
N TYR A 273 -9.62 4.66 -9.07
CA TYR A 273 -10.27 3.77 -8.09
C TYR A 273 -9.30 2.79 -7.41
N ASN A 274 -8.04 2.73 -7.86
CA ASN A 274 -6.96 1.95 -7.24
C ASN A 274 -5.92 2.83 -6.53
N LEU A 275 -6.18 4.12 -6.29
CA LEU A 275 -5.27 5.00 -5.53
C LEU A 275 -4.91 4.46 -4.14
N THR A 276 -5.77 3.65 -3.55
CA THR A 276 -5.50 3.03 -2.25
C THR A 276 -4.44 1.94 -2.34
N TRP A 277 -4.36 1.19 -3.45
CA TRP A 277 -3.23 0.29 -3.72
C TRP A 277 -1.92 1.07 -3.77
N LYS A 278 -1.92 2.21 -4.46
CA LYS A 278 -0.78 3.12 -4.51
C LYS A 278 -0.36 3.64 -3.14
N THR A 279 -1.33 4.02 -2.31
CA THR A 279 -1.05 4.47 -0.93
C THR A 279 -0.47 3.36 -0.07
N VAL A 280 -1.02 2.14 -0.14
CA VAL A 280 -0.45 0.96 0.55
C VAL A 280 0.97 0.67 0.08
N THR A 281 1.21 0.71 -1.24
CA THR A 281 2.53 0.57 -1.84
C THR A 281 3.51 1.62 -1.31
N ASN A 282 3.10 2.89 -1.25
CA ASN A 282 3.95 3.97 -0.75
C ASN A 282 4.32 3.79 0.71
N LEU A 283 3.36 3.40 1.57
CA LEU A 283 3.62 3.13 2.99
C LEU A 283 4.61 1.97 3.17
N ARG A 284 4.42 0.87 2.42
CA ARG A 284 5.33 -0.29 2.46
C ARG A 284 6.70 0.05 1.89
N TRP A 285 6.77 0.88 0.84
CA TRP A 285 8.04 1.34 0.27
C TRP A 285 8.82 2.19 1.26
N LEU A 286 8.19 3.19 1.88
CA LEU A 286 8.80 4.00 2.94
C LEU A 286 9.30 3.13 4.10
N SER A 287 8.50 2.14 4.51
CA SER A 287 8.84 1.23 5.62
C SER A 287 10.05 0.35 5.31
N ALA A 288 10.13 -0.20 4.10
CA ALA A 288 11.18 -1.13 3.71
C ALA A 288 12.48 -0.46 3.24
N PHE A 289 12.41 0.67 2.52
CA PHE A 289 13.56 1.29 1.86
C PHE A 289 14.15 2.46 2.67
N CYS A 290 13.31 3.29 3.29
CA CYS A 290 13.80 4.53 3.89
C CYS A 290 14.29 4.36 5.34
N ASP A 291 15.42 5.02 5.67
CA ASP A 291 15.92 5.10 7.04
C ASP A 291 15.13 6.11 7.87
N LYS A 292 14.23 5.58 8.70
CA LYS A 292 13.37 6.32 9.63
C LYS A 292 14.13 7.00 10.78
N LEU A 293 15.37 6.58 11.07
CA LEU A 293 16.18 7.23 12.12
C LEU A 293 16.74 8.56 11.63
N GLN A 294 17.01 8.68 10.34
CA GLN A 294 17.62 9.87 9.72
C GLN A 294 16.60 10.90 9.24
N ASN A 295 15.34 10.51 9.10
CA ASN A 295 14.25 11.34 8.62
C ASN A 295 13.27 11.58 9.78
N ASP A 296 12.79 12.81 9.96
CA ASP A 296 11.70 13.07 10.91
C ASP A 296 10.33 12.79 10.29
N MET A 297 10.18 13.08 9.00
CA MET A 297 8.94 12.86 8.26
C MET A 297 9.18 12.60 6.77
N PHE A 298 8.16 12.05 6.13
CA PHE A 298 8.06 11.81 4.70
C PHE A 298 6.88 12.60 4.12
N MET A 299 6.94 12.97 2.84
CA MET A 299 5.84 13.62 2.15
C MET A 299 5.27 12.71 1.07
N ILE A 300 3.95 12.65 0.96
CA ILE A 300 3.23 12.12 -0.21
C ILE A 300 2.42 13.27 -0.80
N ILE A 301 2.51 13.50 -2.10
CA ILE A 301 1.85 14.63 -2.80
C ILE A 301 1.31 14.20 -4.17
N ASP A 302 0.24 14.81 -4.65
CA ASP A 302 -0.27 14.61 -6.01
C ASP A 302 0.59 15.35 -7.06
N ASP A 303 0.66 14.79 -8.27
CA ASP A 303 1.43 15.37 -9.39
C ASP A 303 0.89 16.69 -9.95
N ASP A 304 -0.31 17.10 -9.52
CA ASP A 304 -0.94 18.38 -9.83
C ASP A 304 -0.80 19.41 -8.70
N HIS A 305 -0.10 19.08 -7.61
CA HIS A 305 0.25 20.02 -6.54
C HIS A 305 1.76 20.25 -6.51
N ARG A 306 2.18 21.35 -5.91
CA ARG A 306 3.59 21.66 -5.65
C ARG A 306 3.77 22.18 -4.22
N VAL A 307 5.03 22.21 -3.76
CA VAL A 307 5.38 22.55 -2.38
C VAL A 307 6.48 23.61 -2.32
N ASN A 308 6.29 24.63 -1.47
CA ASN A 308 7.33 25.60 -1.13
C ASN A 308 8.22 24.95 -0.06
N VAL A 309 9.40 24.46 -0.45
CA VAL A 309 10.28 23.71 0.45
C VAL A 309 10.76 24.58 1.60
N SER A 310 11.08 25.86 1.36
CA SER A 310 11.52 26.79 2.40
C SER A 310 10.44 27.03 3.46
N MET A 311 9.17 27.16 3.04
CA MET A 311 8.03 27.27 3.97
C MET A 311 7.77 25.96 4.70
N LEU A 312 7.86 24.82 4.01
CA LEU A 312 7.73 23.51 4.64
C LEU A 312 8.78 23.34 5.74
N MET A 313 10.06 23.58 5.45
CA MET A 313 11.13 23.40 6.44
C MET A 313 10.98 24.35 7.63
N ARG A 314 10.56 25.60 7.41
CA ARG A 314 10.23 26.53 8.50
C ARG A 314 9.07 26.02 9.36
N PHE A 315 8.01 25.49 8.75
CA PHE A 315 6.91 24.88 9.48
C PHE A 315 7.37 23.64 10.27
N LEU A 316 8.19 22.76 9.69
CA LEU A 316 8.71 21.60 10.39
C LEU A 316 9.69 21.94 11.52
N ALA A 317 10.28 23.14 11.51
CA ALA A 317 11.06 23.65 12.62
C ALA A 317 10.18 24.12 13.80
N THR A 318 8.93 24.52 13.55
CA THR A 318 8.01 24.96 14.62
C THR A 318 7.24 23.81 15.28
N VAL A 319 7.13 22.65 14.61
CA VAL A 319 6.45 21.47 15.16
C VAL A 319 7.41 20.66 16.05
N PRO A 320 7.05 20.35 17.32
CA PRO A 320 7.87 19.51 18.18
C PRO A 320 8.22 18.17 17.53
N ARG A 321 9.49 17.72 17.69
CA ARG A 321 9.98 16.51 17.03
C ARG A 321 9.13 15.27 17.29
N HIS A 322 8.65 15.07 18.52
CA HIS A 322 7.78 13.93 18.84
C HIS A 322 6.49 13.96 18.00
N ILE A 323 5.80 15.10 17.93
CA ILE A 323 4.59 15.26 17.09
C ILE A 323 4.89 14.99 15.63
N LYS A 324 6.00 15.54 15.08
CA LYS A 324 6.38 15.28 13.68
C LYS A 324 6.49 13.79 13.40
N ARG A 325 7.15 13.05 14.27
CA ARG A 325 7.47 11.64 14.03
C ARG A 325 6.32 10.69 14.34
N THR A 326 5.40 11.05 15.23
CA THR A 326 4.31 10.18 15.70
C THR A 326 2.94 10.51 15.12
N SER A 327 2.86 11.34 14.07
CA SER A 327 1.57 11.84 13.59
C SER A 327 1.49 11.99 12.08
N LEU A 328 0.25 12.10 11.59
CA LEU A 328 -0.03 12.56 10.24
C LEU A 328 -0.36 14.05 10.26
N LEU A 329 0.27 14.80 9.37
CA LEU A 329 0.02 16.22 9.20
C LEU A 329 -0.49 16.50 7.79
N GLY A 330 -1.42 17.41 7.65
CA GLY A 330 -1.97 17.79 6.35
C GLY A 330 -3.20 18.68 6.50
N ARG A 331 -3.88 18.95 5.39
CA ARG A 331 -5.18 19.61 5.43
C ARG A 331 -6.24 18.60 5.88
N ILE A 332 -6.72 18.69 7.12
CA ILE A 332 -7.62 17.68 7.69
C ILE A 332 -9.08 17.97 7.30
N ALA A 333 -9.67 17.04 6.55
CA ALA A 333 -11.10 17.00 6.32
C ALA A 333 -11.80 16.55 7.61
N ARG A 334 -12.84 17.29 8.02
CA ARG A 334 -13.68 16.95 9.17
C ARG A 334 -15.14 17.01 8.74
N ASN A 335 -15.88 15.97 9.09
CA ASN A 335 -17.31 15.85 8.80
C ASN A 335 -17.68 15.78 7.31
N ASP A 336 -16.75 15.42 6.43
CA ASP A 336 -17.08 15.13 5.03
C ASP A 336 -18.11 13.99 4.97
N GLY A 337 -19.11 14.16 4.11
CA GLY A 337 -20.17 13.17 3.92
C GLY A 337 -19.76 12.06 2.95
N ALA A 338 -20.27 10.84 3.15
CA ALA A 338 -20.17 9.80 2.13
C ALA A 338 -21.05 10.17 0.93
N PHE A 339 -20.44 10.28 -0.25
CA PHE A 339 -21.17 10.52 -1.48
C PHE A 339 -21.91 9.24 -1.91
N ARG A 340 -23.24 9.28 -1.93
CA ARG A 340 -24.09 8.11 -2.23
C ARG A 340 -24.56 8.01 -3.68
N SER A 341 -24.23 9.00 -4.51
CA SER A 341 -24.64 9.01 -5.91
C SER A 341 -23.64 8.23 -6.77
N PRO A 342 -24.08 7.18 -7.51
CA PRO A 342 -23.21 6.41 -8.41
C PRO A 342 -22.70 7.21 -9.61
N LEU A 343 -23.26 8.40 -9.86
CA LEU A 343 -22.80 9.34 -10.89
C LEU A 343 -21.56 10.12 -10.46
N SER A 344 -21.24 10.14 -9.17
CA SER A 344 -20.08 10.84 -8.64
C SER A 344 -18.83 9.96 -8.75
N LYS A 345 -17.69 10.55 -9.15
CA LYS A 345 -16.37 9.91 -9.00
C LYS A 345 -16.05 9.54 -7.55
N LEU A 346 -16.73 10.20 -6.60
CA LEU A 346 -16.57 9.99 -5.16
C LEU A 346 -17.57 8.99 -4.57
N TYR A 347 -18.39 8.31 -5.38
CA TYR A 347 -19.39 7.36 -4.91
C TYR A 347 -18.82 6.36 -3.89
N LEU A 348 -19.54 6.11 -2.80
CA LEU A 348 -19.25 5.10 -1.78
C LEU A 348 -20.53 4.31 -1.47
N ALA A 349 -20.50 3.00 -1.73
CA ALA A 349 -21.63 2.13 -1.45
C ALA A 349 -21.81 1.90 0.06
N PHE A 350 -23.03 1.59 0.50
CA PHE A 350 -23.30 1.33 1.92
C PHE A 350 -22.59 0.06 2.43
N GLN A 351 -22.36 -0.93 1.57
CA GLN A 351 -21.57 -2.13 1.89
C GLN A 351 -20.07 -1.82 2.10
N GLU A 352 -19.59 -0.73 1.50
CA GLU A 352 -18.20 -0.25 1.63
C GLU A 352 -18.04 0.65 2.86
N ILE A 353 -18.97 1.59 3.03
CA ILE A 353 -18.98 2.57 4.11
C ILE A 353 -20.44 2.82 4.52
N PRO A 354 -20.93 2.23 5.62
CA PRO A 354 -22.36 2.28 5.93
C PRO A 354 -22.79 3.57 6.64
N TRP A 355 -21.84 4.31 7.23
CA TRP A 355 -22.05 5.60 7.91
C TRP A 355 -22.00 6.79 6.97
N ASP A 356 -22.73 7.86 7.33
CA ASP A 356 -22.86 9.04 6.49
C ASP A 356 -21.75 10.07 6.68
N ILE A 357 -21.13 10.13 7.86
CA ILE A 357 -20.03 11.05 8.17
C ILE A 357 -18.69 10.30 8.21
N MET A 358 -17.71 10.75 7.43
CA MET A 358 -16.39 10.13 7.35
C MET A 358 -15.56 10.38 8.60
N CYS A 359 -14.74 9.38 8.96
CA CYS A 359 -13.66 9.56 9.93
C CYS A 359 -12.75 10.71 9.46
N PRO A 360 -12.21 11.57 10.34
CA PRO A 360 -11.26 12.60 9.92
C PRO A 360 -10.07 12.00 9.16
N TYR A 361 -9.61 12.69 8.11
CA TYR A 361 -8.48 12.28 7.28
C TYR A 361 -7.72 13.49 6.72
N PRO A 362 -6.41 13.37 6.45
CA PRO A 362 -5.69 14.37 5.66
C PRO A 362 -6.08 14.25 4.19
N ARG A 363 -6.49 15.36 3.55
CA ARG A 363 -6.93 15.38 2.14
C ARG A 363 -5.86 14.82 1.21
N GLY A 364 -6.29 14.14 0.15
CA GLY A 364 -5.41 13.35 -0.73
C GLY A 364 -4.27 14.10 -1.42
N PHE A 365 -4.39 15.42 -1.63
CA PHE A 365 -3.42 16.17 -2.43
C PHE A 365 -2.02 16.27 -1.80
N CYS A 366 -1.91 16.28 -0.46
CA CYS A 366 -0.64 16.31 0.24
C CYS A 366 -0.76 15.82 1.69
N GLN A 367 0.14 14.93 2.08
CA GLN A 367 0.18 14.28 3.37
C GLN A 367 1.62 14.20 3.87
N LEU A 368 1.82 14.58 5.12
CA LEU A 368 3.09 14.48 5.83
C LEU A 368 2.99 13.34 6.83
N ILE A 369 3.91 12.37 6.75
CA ILE A 369 3.89 11.13 7.51
C ILE A 369 5.10 11.07 8.42
N GLY A 370 4.86 11.00 9.73
CA GLY A 370 5.92 10.88 10.73
C GLY A 370 6.70 9.57 10.61
N ALA A 371 8.02 9.64 10.82
CA ALA A 371 8.89 8.49 10.61
C ALA A 371 8.64 7.31 11.56
N ASP A 372 8.15 7.56 12.78
CA ASP A 372 7.94 6.50 13.78
C ASP A 372 6.64 5.71 13.57
N ILE A 373 5.71 6.22 12.75
CA ILE A 373 4.43 5.57 12.43
C ILE A 373 4.44 4.79 11.11
N VAL A 374 5.43 4.99 10.24
CA VAL A 374 5.46 4.39 8.89
C VAL A 374 5.36 2.87 8.93
N ASP A 375 6.12 2.21 9.82
CA ASP A 375 6.08 0.75 9.92
C ASP A 375 4.74 0.25 10.45
N ASP A 376 4.13 0.96 11.41
CA ASP A 376 2.83 0.63 11.98
C ASP A 376 1.73 0.77 10.91
N MET A 377 1.81 1.83 10.10
CA MET A 377 0.90 2.05 8.99
C MET A 377 1.07 1.00 7.89
N ALA A 378 2.30 0.63 7.55
CA ALA A 378 2.58 -0.43 6.56
C ALA A 378 1.99 -1.79 7.02
N ILE A 379 2.15 -2.15 8.30
CA ILE A 379 1.60 -3.38 8.87
C ILE A 379 0.08 -3.30 9.00
N GLY A 380 -0.43 -2.19 9.55
CA GLY A 380 -1.86 -1.95 9.73
C GLY A 380 -2.63 -1.93 8.41
N SER A 381 -1.94 -1.63 7.29
CA SER A 381 -2.52 -1.66 5.96
C SER A 381 -3.05 -3.05 5.58
N ALA A 382 -2.38 -4.11 6.02
CA ALA A 382 -2.78 -5.50 5.79
C ALA A 382 -4.04 -5.90 6.57
N TYR A 383 -4.36 -5.17 7.64
CA TYR A 383 -5.50 -5.44 8.52
C TYR A 383 -6.64 -4.44 8.34
N THR A 384 -6.60 -3.60 7.31
CA THR A 384 -7.60 -2.55 7.09
C THR A 384 -8.11 -2.65 5.67
N ARG A 385 -9.42 -2.86 5.52
CA ARG A 385 -10.04 -2.98 4.19
C ARG A 385 -9.72 -1.74 3.36
N TYR A 386 -9.23 -1.95 2.13
CA TYR A 386 -8.77 -0.84 1.30
C TYR A 386 -9.24 -0.91 -0.15
N ASN A 387 -9.85 -2.02 -0.55
CA ASN A 387 -10.53 -2.10 -1.82
C ASN A 387 -11.73 -1.13 -1.85
N TYR A 388 -11.81 -0.34 -2.92
CA TYR A 388 -12.92 0.55 -3.28
C TYR A 388 -13.07 1.87 -2.50
N ILE A 389 -12.45 2.07 -1.35
CA ILE A 389 -12.53 3.36 -0.65
C ILE A 389 -11.50 4.36 -1.20
N HIS A 390 -11.81 5.67 -1.15
CA HIS A 390 -10.84 6.72 -1.50
C HIS A 390 -9.64 6.65 -0.58
N GLU A 391 -8.45 6.92 -1.12
CA GLU A 391 -7.19 6.64 -0.45
C GLU A 391 -6.93 7.55 0.75
N ASP A 392 -7.44 8.77 0.71
CA ASP A 392 -7.37 9.72 1.82
C ASP A 392 -8.30 9.32 2.97
N VAL A 393 -9.55 8.95 2.66
CA VAL A 393 -10.51 8.36 3.62
C VAL A 393 -9.93 7.08 4.25
N TYR A 394 -9.30 6.22 3.44
CA TYR A 394 -8.59 5.05 3.93
C TYR A 394 -7.49 5.41 4.92
N LEU A 395 -6.67 6.41 4.60
CA LEU A 395 -5.58 6.83 5.47
C LEU A 395 -6.10 7.33 6.82
N GLY A 396 -7.24 8.03 6.84
CA GLY A 396 -7.92 8.42 8.08
C GLY A 396 -8.43 7.23 8.88
N LEU A 397 -9.06 6.25 8.24
CA LEU A 397 -9.50 5.01 8.91
C LEU A 397 -8.33 4.20 9.48
N LEU A 398 -7.24 4.08 8.72
CA LEU A 398 -6.01 3.43 9.16
C LEU A 398 -5.41 4.17 10.36
N ALA A 399 -5.31 5.50 10.30
CA ALA A 399 -4.81 6.30 11.41
C ALA A 399 -5.69 6.16 12.65
N PHE A 400 -7.01 6.21 12.50
CA PHE A 400 -7.97 6.01 13.58
C PHE A 400 -7.82 4.64 14.24
N LYS A 401 -7.68 3.58 13.44
CA LYS A 401 -7.47 2.21 13.92
C LYS A 401 -6.16 2.05 14.70
N LEU A 402 -5.12 2.77 14.27
CA LEU A 402 -3.80 2.76 14.91
C LEU A 402 -3.65 3.81 16.02
N GLY A 403 -4.69 4.59 16.34
CA GLY A 403 -4.59 5.67 17.33
C GLY A 403 -3.59 6.77 16.95
N ILE A 404 -3.30 6.94 15.66
CA ILE A 404 -2.34 7.94 15.16
C ILE A 404 -3.01 9.33 15.16
N PRO A 405 -2.42 10.33 15.82
CA PRO A 405 -2.94 11.69 15.81
C PRO A 405 -2.89 12.33 14.42
N LEU A 406 -3.90 13.16 14.12
CA LEU A 406 -3.97 13.99 12.92
C LEU A 406 -3.82 15.47 13.31
N HIS A 407 -2.87 16.18 12.68
CA HIS A 407 -2.69 17.62 12.89
C HIS A 407 -3.00 18.40 11.62
N ASN A 408 -3.82 19.44 11.77
CA ASN A 408 -4.24 20.27 10.65
C ASN A 408 -3.20 21.35 10.31
N VAL A 409 -2.86 21.44 9.02
CA VAL A 409 -1.98 22.44 8.43
C VAL A 409 -2.82 23.37 7.55
N TYR A 410 -2.99 24.62 8.00
CA TYR A 410 -3.89 25.59 7.35
C TYR A 410 -3.31 26.23 6.08
N THR A 411 -2.00 26.10 5.84
CA THR A 411 -1.30 26.65 4.67
C THR A 411 -1.19 25.67 3.50
N MET A 412 -1.90 24.55 3.58
CA MET A 412 -2.04 23.56 2.50
C MET A 412 -3.47 23.67 1.96
N PHE A 413 -3.61 23.89 0.66
CA PHE A 413 -4.89 24.17 0.02
C PHE A 413 -5.24 23.12 -1.04
N ASP A 414 -6.49 22.66 -1.02
CA ASP A 414 -7.02 21.79 -2.09
C ASP A 414 -7.38 22.58 -3.36
N HIS A 415 -7.83 21.87 -4.41
CA HIS A 415 -8.14 22.37 -5.76
C HIS A 415 -9.15 23.53 -5.85
N ARG A 416 -9.77 24.00 -4.75
CA ARG A 416 -10.64 25.20 -4.75
C ARG A 416 -10.55 26.02 -3.46
N GLU A 417 -9.92 25.48 -2.40
CA GLU A 417 -9.76 26.20 -1.15
C GLU A 417 -8.92 27.46 -1.32
N TYR A 418 -7.95 27.46 -2.23
CA TYR A 418 -7.16 28.64 -2.55
C TYR A 418 -8.06 29.80 -3.03
N GLU A 419 -8.75 29.64 -4.17
CA GLU A 419 -9.63 30.67 -4.75
C GLU A 419 -10.71 31.17 -3.76
N ARG A 420 -11.27 30.29 -2.92
CA ARG A 420 -12.38 30.64 -2.01
C ARG A 420 -11.94 31.35 -0.73
N ARG A 421 -10.69 31.17 -0.29
CA ARG A 421 -10.23 31.64 1.02
C ARG A 421 -9.05 32.59 0.96
N TRP A 422 -8.61 33.00 -0.23
CA TRP A 422 -7.42 33.83 -0.36
C TRP A 422 -7.68 35.32 -0.06
N PRO A 423 -7.02 35.91 0.96
CA PRO A 423 -6.75 37.33 0.97
C PRO A 423 -5.56 37.61 0.01
N PRO A 424 -5.51 38.77 -0.68
CA PRO A 424 -4.54 39.07 -1.76
C PRO A 424 -3.05 38.83 -1.47
N ASN A 425 -2.64 38.70 -0.19
CA ASN A 425 -1.23 38.64 0.25
C ASN A 425 -0.88 37.41 1.10
N ALA A 426 -1.69 36.35 1.14
CA ALA A 426 -1.31 35.18 1.94
C ALA A 426 -0.09 34.45 1.33
N SER A 427 0.59 33.60 2.10
CA SER A 427 1.64 32.70 1.57
C SER A 427 1.12 31.27 1.62
N PHE A 428 1.36 30.47 0.58
CA PHE A 428 0.92 29.09 0.51
C PHE A 428 2.11 28.12 0.57
N MET A 429 1.95 27.05 1.34
CA MET A 429 2.97 26.00 1.45
C MET A 429 2.76 24.93 0.38
N VAL A 430 1.51 24.53 0.16
CA VAL A 430 1.12 23.55 -0.86
C VAL A 430 -0.15 24.04 -1.55
N VAL A 431 -0.11 24.08 -2.87
CA VAL A 431 -1.25 24.44 -3.72
C VAL A 431 -1.07 23.81 -5.10
N GLU A 432 -2.17 23.71 -5.85
CA GLU A 432 -2.22 23.22 -7.22
C GLU A 432 -1.19 23.93 -8.13
N SER A 433 -0.59 23.19 -9.07
CA SER A 433 0.54 23.66 -9.89
C SER A 433 0.24 24.95 -10.66
N ARG A 434 -1.01 25.15 -11.12
CA ARG A 434 -1.42 26.33 -11.90
C ARG A 434 -1.26 27.68 -11.20
N TYR A 435 -1.07 27.71 -9.88
CA TYR A 435 -0.86 28.95 -9.12
C TYR A 435 0.61 29.30 -8.90
N TRP A 436 1.53 28.43 -9.34
CA TRP A 436 2.97 28.66 -9.21
C TRP A 436 3.53 29.45 -10.39
N ASP A 437 2.93 29.34 -11.56
CA ASP A 437 3.36 30.05 -12.77
C ASP A 437 2.98 31.54 -12.77
N THR A 438 2.26 32.00 -11.74
CA THR A 438 1.72 33.36 -11.63
C THR A 438 2.46 34.26 -10.64
N HIS A 439 3.46 33.76 -9.89
CA HIS A 439 4.10 34.47 -8.78
C HIS A 439 5.63 34.40 -8.80
#